data_AF-A0A945QIG7-F1
#
_entry.id   AF-A0A945QIG7-F1
#
_cell.length_a   1.000
_cell.length_b   1.000
_cell.length_c   1.000
_cell.angle_alpha   90.00
_cell.angle_beta   90.00
_cell.angle_gamma   90.00
#
_symmetry.space_group_name_H-M   'P 1'
#
loop_
_entity.id
_entity.type
_entity.pdbx_description
1 polymer ?
#
loop_
_entity_poly.entity_id
_entity_poly.type
_entity_poly.pdbx_seq_one_letter_code
_entity_poly.pdbx_strand_id
1 'polypeptide(L)' 'GETILYALLALGSAGPAGADTAVLGRIVPALKRIGLEREARAVAVEAAVGRGL' A
#
# COMPACT_ATOMS: atom_id res chain seq x y z
N GLY A 1 0.60 -10.53 -11.24
CA GLY A 1 -0.71 -10.73 -10.59
C GLY A 1 -0.58 -10.94 -9.09
N GLU A 2 0.27 -11.88 -8.67
CA GLU A 2 0.41 -12.32 -7.27
C GLU A 2 0.81 -11.22 -6.28
N THR A 3 1.76 -10.33 -6.60
CA THR A 3 2.17 -9.22 -5.72
C THR A 3 1.04 -8.23 -5.43
N ILE A 4 0.16 -7.99 -6.40
CA ILE A 4 -1.01 -7.13 -6.23
C ILE A 4 -2.02 -7.81 -5.32
N LEU A 5 -2.22 -9.13 -5.47
CA LEU A 5 -3.09 -9.91 -4.60
C LEU A 5 -2.59 -9.92 -3.15
N TYR A 6 -1.28 -10.06 -2.93
CA TYR A 6 -0.67 -9.93 -1.60
C TYR A 6 -0.82 -8.53 -1.02
N ALA A 7 -0.70 -7.48 -1.83
CA ALA A 7 -0.93 -6.11 -1.38
C ALA A 7 -2.39 -5.91 -0.96
N LEU A 8 -3.36 -6.40 -1.74
CA LEU A 8 -4.78 -6.34 -1.41
C LEU A 8 -5.13 -7.16 -0.16
N LEU A 9 -4.54 -8.35 -0.02
CA LEU A 9 -4.75 -9.21 1.15
C LEU A 9 -4.17 -8.58 2.43
N ALA A 10 -3.00 -7.96 2.32
CA ALA A 10 -2.32 -7.32 3.45
C ALA A 10 -2.94 -5.97 3.86
N LEU A 11 -3.61 -5.28 2.93
CA LEU A 11 -4.36 -4.05 3.21
C LEU A 11 -5.70 -4.33 3.94
N GLY A 12 -6.29 -5.52 3.73
CA GLY A 12 -7.58 -5.87 4.32
C GLY A 12 -8.73 -4.96 3.89
N SER A 13 -9.89 -5.10 4.52
CA SER A 13 -11.11 -4.33 4.17
C SER A 13 -11.02 -2.84 4.47
N ALA A 14 -10.08 -2.41 5.33
CA ALA A 14 -9.87 -1.02 5.70
C ALA A 14 -8.96 -0.25 4.72
N GLY A 15 -8.33 -0.95 3.76
CA GLY A 15 -7.45 -0.33 2.77
C GLY A 15 -6.17 0.29 3.36
N PRO A 16 -5.44 1.12 2.59
CA PRO A 16 -4.16 1.72 2.99
C PRO A 16 -4.23 2.56 4.27
N ALA A 17 -5.36 3.21 4.53
CA ALA A 17 -5.60 4.00 5.73
C ALA A 17 -5.56 3.15 7.02
N GLY A 18 -6.14 1.95 6.98
CA GLY A 18 -6.20 1.03 8.12
C GLY A 18 -5.04 0.04 8.21
N ALA A 19 -4.18 -0.03 7.19
CA ALA A 19 -3.06 -0.97 7.17
C ALA A 19 -1.96 -0.60 8.17
N ASP A 20 -1.29 -1.60 8.75
CA ASP A 20 -0.14 -1.41 9.63
C ASP A 20 1.04 -0.71 8.90
N THR A 21 1.76 0.18 9.59
CA THR A 21 2.87 0.93 8.99
C THR A 21 4.02 0.03 8.52
N ALA A 22 4.29 -1.09 9.20
CA ALA A 22 5.28 -2.07 8.78
C ALA A 22 4.85 -2.84 7.53
N VAL A 23 3.54 -2.96 7.28
CA VAL A 23 2.99 -3.53 6.04
C VAL A 23 3.14 -2.54 4.89
N LEU A 24 2.78 -1.27 5.11
CA LEU A 24 2.96 -0.20 4.12
C LEU A 24 4.43 -0.04 3.71
N GLY A 25 5.35 -0.15 4.66
CA GLY A 25 6.80 -0.11 4.43
C GLY A 25 7.34 -1.26 3.55
N ARG A 26 6.59 -2.36 3.40
CA ARG A 26 6.94 -3.47 2.49
C ARG A 26 6.26 -3.36 1.14
N ILE A 27 4.98 -2.94 1.12
CA ILE A 27 4.16 -2.88 -0.09
C ILE A 27 4.62 -1.75 -1.02
N VAL A 28 4.84 -0.53 -0.50
CA VAL A 28 5.19 0.62 -1.33
C VAL A 28 6.50 0.39 -2.11
N PRO A 29 7.60 -0.10 -1.50
CA PRO A 29 8.81 -0.45 -2.24
C PRO A 29 8.62 -1.62 -3.20
N ALA A 30 7.79 -2.61 -2.85
CA ALA A 30 7.53 -3.76 -3.71
C ALA A 30 6.79 -3.35 -5.00
N LEU A 31 5.80 -2.47 -4.90
CA LEU A 31 5.08 -1.92 -6.05
C LEU A 31 6.01 -1.12 -6.96
N LYS A 32 6.87 -0.27 -6.39
CA LYS A 32 7.90 0.46 -7.16
C LYS A 32 8.83 -0.48 -7.92
N ARG A 33 9.29 -1.56 -7.28
CA ARG A 33 10.23 -2.52 -7.88
C ARG A 33 9.67 -3.23 -9.11
N ILE A 34 8.35 -3.37 -9.22
CA ILE A 34 7.68 -4.03 -10.34
C ILE A 34 7.08 -3.03 -11.34
N GLY A 35 7.44 -1.75 -11.26
CA GLY A 35 7.01 -0.70 -12.19
C GLY A 35 5.63 -0.08 -11.89
N LEU A 36 5.02 -0.40 -10.74
CA LEU A 36 3.71 0.13 -10.32
C LEU A 36 3.86 1.39 -9.47
N GLU A 37 4.51 2.41 -10.03
CA GLU A 37 4.84 3.64 -9.31
C GLU A 37 3.59 4.47 -8.95
N ARG A 38 2.59 4.48 -9.85
CA ARG A 38 1.34 5.21 -9.63
C ARG A 38 0.55 4.62 -8.47
N GLU A 39 0.49 3.30 -8.40
CA GLU A 39 -0.18 2.53 -7.36
C GLU A 39 0.55 2.69 -6.03
N ALA A 40 1.89 2.62 -6.04
CA ALA A 40 2.70 2.87 -4.86
C ALA A 40 2.44 4.26 -4.27
N ARG A 41 2.29 5.27 -5.14
CA ARG A 41 1.95 6.64 -4.73
C ARG A 41 0.52 6.73 -4.18
N ALA A 42 -0.46 6.11 -4.84
CA ALA A 42 -1.84 6.10 -4.37
C ALA A 42 -1.95 5.50 -2.96
N VAL A 43 -1.33 4.34 -2.74
CA VAL A 43 -1.28 3.67 -1.42
C VAL A 43 -0.65 4.56 -0.36
N ALA A 44 0.49 5.20 -0.67
CA ALA A 44 1.17 6.07 0.28
C ALA A 44 0.33 7.31 0.64
N VAL A 45 -0.37 7.89 -0.34
CA VAL A 45 -1.24 9.07 -0.13
C VAL A 45 -2.47 8.70 0.69
N GLU A 46 -3.17 7.63 0.34
CA GLU A 46 -4.34 7.19 1.11
C GLU A 46 -3.98 6.83 2.55
N ALA A 47 -2.83 6.17 2.76
CA ALA A 47 -2.33 5.85 4.09
C ALA A 47 -1.98 7.10 4.91
N ALA A 48 -1.38 8.12 4.28
CA ALA A 48 -1.03 9.37 4.92
C ALA A 48 -2.29 10.15 5.35
N VAL A 49 -3.22 10.35 4.40
CA VAL A 49 -4.49 11.06 4.64
C VAL A 49 -5.31 10.35 5.73
N GLY A 50 -5.40 9.01 5.68
CA GLY A 50 -6.12 8.25 6.70
C GLY A 50 -5.52 8.31 8.11
N ARG A 51 -4.26 8.73 8.24
CA ARG A 51 -3.54 8.85 9.52
C ARG A 51 -3.45 10.28 10.05
N GLY A 52 -4.08 11.24 9.39
CA GLY A 52 -4.11 12.63 9.83
C GLY A 52 -2.88 13.44 9.44
N LEU A 53 -2.17 13.02 8.38
CA LEU A 53 -1.39 13.96 7.58
C LEU A 53 -2.30 14.72 6.62
#